data_AF-A0A372K213-F1
#
_entry.id   AF-A0A372K213-F1
#
_cell.length_a   1.000
_cell.length_b   1.000
_cell.length_c   1.000
_cell.angle_alpha   90.00
_cell.angle_beta   90.00
_cell.angle_gamma   90.00
#
_symmetry.space_group_name_H-M   'P 1'
#
loop_
_entity.id
_entity.type
_entity.pdbx_description
1 polymer ?
#
loop_
_entity_poly.entity_id
_entity_poly.type
_entity_poly.pdbx_seq_one_letter_code
_entity_poly.pdbx_strand_id
1 'polypeptide(L)'
;MVQVPQRTALSGPALIRLLARLTDLDVPESSQSLSDRLSQWLGWTDAIALSAALAGSTPAVNASVRASGSAEDKECVRVRSSLASMITSDPTFAPARQRRFAQAQRETALVETTSDYAVFRQRYLSLQQSMETGVGNLRGHLRTLLAARTPASARLAVVDAAMERALGPRERTLLAAVPELLGGHFERLHRADQAARANAEAQGETVTATPGGAWLDVFRHDARSVLLAELDVRFQPAEGLLAALRAS
;
A
#
# COMPACT_ATOMS: atom_id res chain seq x y z
N MET A 1 -30.62 -15.53 21.06
CA MET A 1 -30.30 -14.16 20.59
C MET A 1 -29.61 -14.29 19.25
N VAL A 2 -30.23 -13.80 18.17
CA VAL A 2 -29.68 -13.87 16.82
C VAL A 2 -28.67 -12.75 16.67
N GLN A 3 -27.38 -13.08 16.76
CA GLN A 3 -26.31 -12.14 16.42
C GLN A 3 -26.25 -12.02 14.91
N VAL A 4 -26.72 -10.87 14.40
CA VAL A 4 -26.55 -10.49 13.00
C VAL A 4 -25.06 -10.27 12.75
N PRO A 5 -24.43 -10.89 11.73
CA PRO A 5 -23.02 -10.68 11.45
C PRO A 5 -22.83 -9.23 11.02
N GLN A 6 -22.07 -8.46 11.80
CA GLN A 6 -21.73 -7.09 11.40
C GLN A 6 -20.73 -7.15 10.24
N ARG A 7 -21.09 -6.53 9.11
CA ARG A 7 -20.23 -6.40 7.93
C ARG A 7 -19.18 -5.32 8.18
N THR A 8 -17.96 -5.71 8.54
CA THR A 8 -16.88 -4.78 8.95
C THR A 8 -15.93 -4.37 7.83
N ALA A 9 -16.17 -4.80 6.58
CA ALA A 9 -15.46 -4.27 5.42
C ALA A 9 -15.59 -2.72 5.31
N LEU A 10 -16.48 -2.10 6.08
CA LEU A 10 -16.70 -0.65 6.16
C LEU A 10 -15.85 0.09 7.22
N SER A 11 -15.27 -0.60 8.22
CA SER A 11 -14.52 0.06 9.32
C SER A 11 -13.01 -0.23 9.33
N GLY A 12 -12.52 -1.14 8.49
CA GLY A 12 -11.08 -1.45 8.39
C GLY A 12 -10.25 -0.35 7.68
N PRO A 13 -8.91 -0.46 7.67
CA PRO A 13 -8.01 0.37 6.84
C PRO A 13 -8.52 0.50 5.41
N ALA A 14 -8.31 1.67 4.78
CA ALA A 14 -8.82 1.95 3.43
C ALA A 14 -8.45 0.84 2.42
N LEU A 15 -7.25 0.28 2.51
CA LEU A 15 -6.79 -0.84 1.69
C LEU A 15 -7.73 -2.05 1.79
N ILE A 16 -8.08 -2.48 3.01
CA ILE A 16 -8.96 -3.65 3.23
C ILE A 16 -10.35 -3.37 2.67
N ARG A 17 -10.89 -2.16 2.88
CA ARG A 17 -12.21 -1.78 2.35
C ARG A 17 -12.23 -1.77 0.83
N LEU A 18 -11.19 -1.22 0.21
CA LEU A 18 -11.03 -1.20 -1.25
C LEU A 18 -10.92 -2.62 -1.79
N LEU A 19 -10.06 -3.46 -1.22
CA LEU A 19 -9.89 -4.84 -1.67
C LEU A 19 -11.17 -5.65 -1.50
N ALA A 20 -11.85 -5.56 -0.36
CA ALA A 20 -13.13 -6.24 -0.13
C ALA A 20 -14.17 -5.83 -1.19
N ARG A 21 -14.30 -4.52 -1.46
CA ARG A 21 -15.20 -3.99 -2.48
C ARG A 21 -14.84 -4.45 -3.89
N LEU A 22 -13.55 -4.52 -4.23
CA LEU A 22 -13.11 -4.90 -5.56
C LEU A 22 -13.18 -6.42 -5.79
N THR A 23 -13.14 -7.21 -4.73
CA THR A 23 -13.09 -8.68 -4.79
C THR A 23 -14.41 -9.36 -4.46
N ASP A 24 -15.44 -8.59 -4.10
CA ASP A 24 -16.73 -9.07 -3.58
C ASP A 24 -16.58 -10.06 -2.40
N LEU A 25 -15.47 -9.93 -1.64
CA LEU A 25 -15.19 -10.76 -0.48
C LEU A 25 -15.77 -10.14 0.80
N ASP A 26 -16.74 -10.81 1.41
CA ASP A 26 -17.17 -10.54 2.78
C ASP A 26 -16.13 -11.19 3.74
N VAL A 27 -15.17 -10.39 4.23
CA VAL A 27 -14.15 -10.86 5.19
C VAL A 27 -14.66 -10.70 6.61
N PRO A 28 -14.89 -11.80 7.37
CA PRO A 28 -15.30 -11.70 8.77
C PRO A 28 -14.17 -11.15 9.64
N GLU A 29 -14.52 -10.43 10.72
CA GLU A 29 -13.53 -10.06 11.72
C GLU A 29 -12.89 -11.30 12.35
N SER A 30 -11.58 -11.25 12.52
CA SER A 30 -10.88 -12.31 13.22
C SER A 30 -11.18 -12.20 14.71
N SER A 31 -11.77 -13.26 15.26
CA SER A 31 -12.12 -13.45 16.68
C SER A 31 -10.90 -13.65 17.59
N GLN A 32 -9.70 -13.76 17.01
CA GLN A 32 -8.46 -13.97 17.76
C GLN A 32 -7.93 -12.66 18.31
N SER A 33 -7.47 -12.71 19.57
CA SER A 33 -6.83 -11.58 20.21
C SER A 33 -5.57 -11.13 19.45
N LEU A 34 -5.21 -9.85 19.59
CA LEU A 34 -3.98 -9.32 19.00
C LEU A 34 -2.74 -10.08 19.50
N SER A 35 -2.71 -10.40 20.80
CA SER A 35 -1.60 -11.13 21.41
C SER A 35 -1.43 -12.51 20.79
N ASP A 36 -2.51 -13.27 20.62
CA ASP A 36 -2.44 -14.61 20.03
C ASP A 36 -1.94 -14.58 18.58
N ARG A 37 -2.39 -13.57 17.81
CA ARG A 37 -1.90 -13.39 16.45
C ARG A 37 -0.43 -13.00 16.42
N LEU A 38 0.01 -12.05 17.24
CA LEU A 38 1.41 -11.68 17.31
C LEU A 38 2.30 -12.86 17.73
N SER A 39 1.86 -13.68 18.69
CA SER A 39 2.58 -14.89 19.10
C SER A 39 2.76 -15.90 17.97
N GLN A 40 1.82 -15.99 17.04
CA GLN A 40 1.97 -16.84 15.85
C GLN A 40 2.91 -16.25 14.79
N TRP A 41 3.13 -14.93 14.82
CA TRP A 41 3.89 -14.22 13.78
C TRP A 41 5.34 -13.99 14.17
N LEU A 42 5.61 -13.91 15.48
CA LEU A 42 6.95 -13.74 16.02
C LEU A 42 7.69 -15.08 16.03
N GLY A 43 8.75 -15.18 15.22
CA GLY A 43 9.71 -16.28 15.36
C GLY A 43 10.44 -16.20 16.70
N TRP A 44 10.97 -17.33 17.19
CA TRP A 44 11.66 -17.40 18.48
C TRP A 44 12.83 -16.39 18.58
N THR A 45 13.61 -16.21 17.52
CA THR A 45 14.70 -15.23 17.45
C THR A 45 14.21 -13.79 17.51
N ASP A 46 13.07 -13.49 16.88
CA ASP A 46 12.46 -12.17 16.91
C ASP A 46 11.88 -11.85 18.29
N ALA A 47 11.28 -12.85 18.95
CA ALA A 47 10.74 -12.74 20.29
C ALA A 47 11.83 -12.44 21.34
N ILE A 48 13.01 -13.08 21.25
CA ILE A 48 14.16 -12.79 22.13
C ILE A 48 14.61 -11.34 21.95
N ALA A 49 14.78 -10.91 20.70
CA ALA A 49 15.24 -9.55 20.41
C ALA A 49 14.21 -8.48 20.86
N LEU A 50 12.92 -8.74 20.69
CA LEU A 50 11.85 -7.86 21.19
C LEU A 50 11.84 -7.81 22.73
N SER A 51 11.99 -8.96 23.38
CA SER A 51 12.09 -9.04 24.85
C SER A 51 13.30 -8.26 25.38
N ALA A 52 14.47 -8.40 24.75
CA ALA A 52 15.66 -7.63 25.10
C ALA A 52 15.48 -6.10 24.90
N ALA A 53 14.78 -5.70 23.82
CA ALA A 53 14.44 -4.30 23.57
C ALA A 53 13.54 -3.72 24.69
N LEU A 54 12.55 -4.49 25.13
CA LEU A 54 11.62 -4.11 26.19
C LEU A 54 12.29 -4.08 27.58
N ALA A 55 13.22 -4.99 27.84
CA ALA A 55 14.00 -5.03 29.09
C ALA A 55 14.97 -3.84 29.24
N GLY A 56 15.25 -3.12 28.16
CA GLY A 56 16.02 -1.87 28.20
C GLY A 56 17.53 -2.04 28.29
N SER A 57 18.06 -3.16 27.81
CA SER A 57 19.49 -3.50 27.82
C SER A 57 20.34 -2.69 26.82
N THR A 58 19.98 -1.43 26.55
CA THR A 58 20.63 -0.60 25.53
C THR A 58 21.65 0.36 26.16
N PRO A 59 22.91 0.41 25.68
CA PRO A 59 23.89 1.35 26.20
C PRO A 59 23.45 2.79 25.93
N ALA A 60 23.53 3.63 26.96
CA ALA A 60 23.18 5.05 26.85
C ALA A 60 24.17 5.78 25.94
N VAL A 61 23.69 6.32 24.83
CA VAL A 61 24.46 7.24 23.98
C VAL A 61 24.14 8.65 24.44
N ASN A 62 25.19 9.44 24.73
CA ASN A 62 25.05 10.81 25.21
C ASN A 62 24.29 11.66 24.19
N ALA A 63 23.10 12.13 24.58
CA ALA A 63 22.22 12.95 23.75
C ALA A 63 22.76 14.38 23.66
N SER A 64 23.09 14.84 22.45
CA SER A 64 23.29 16.28 22.20
C SER A 64 22.91 16.66 20.76
N VAL A 65 21.61 16.73 20.47
CA VAL A 65 21.12 17.42 19.28
C VAL A 65 19.86 18.20 19.65
N ARG A 66 19.91 19.54 19.52
CA ARG A 66 18.75 20.42 19.68
C ARG A 66 17.71 20.14 18.58
N ALA A 67 16.44 20.23 18.97
CA ALA A 67 15.27 19.93 18.16
C ALA A 67 15.23 20.70 16.84
N SER A 68 14.86 20.00 15.76
CA SER A 68 14.33 20.64 14.56
C SER A 68 13.23 19.77 13.95
N GLY A 69 12.16 19.51 14.72
CA GLY A 69 10.99 18.73 14.27
C GLY A 69 10.47 19.11 12.88
N SER A 70 10.63 20.38 12.50
CA SER A 70 10.27 20.89 11.17
C SER A 70 11.04 20.24 10.01
N ALA A 71 12.30 19.85 10.20
CA ALA A 71 13.10 19.20 9.16
C ALA A 71 12.63 17.76 8.92
N GLU A 72 12.39 17.01 9.99
CA GLU A 72 11.87 15.63 9.91
C GLU A 72 10.44 15.58 9.36
N ASP A 73 9.60 16.56 9.73
CA ASP A 73 8.26 16.71 9.17
C ASP A 73 8.31 16.94 7.65
N LYS A 74 9.17 17.84 7.19
CA LYS A 74 9.38 18.11 5.76
C LYS A 74 9.91 16.89 5.02
N GLU A 75 10.81 16.13 5.64
CA GLU A 75 11.31 14.87 5.09
C GLU A 75 10.17 13.87 4.85
N CYS A 76 9.35 13.63 5.88
CA CYS A 76 8.23 12.70 5.78
C CYS A 76 7.23 13.12 4.70
N VAL A 77 6.85 14.40 4.67
CA VAL A 77 5.95 14.94 3.65
C VAL A 77 6.57 14.79 2.26
N ARG A 78 7.88 15.05 2.11
CA ARG A 78 8.57 14.93 0.82
C ARG A 78 8.62 13.50 0.32
N VAL A 79 9.00 12.54 1.18
CA VAL A 79 9.04 11.12 0.82
C VAL A 79 7.65 10.62 0.44
N ARG A 80 6.62 10.93 1.24
CA ARG A 80 5.24 10.55 0.91
C ARG A 80 4.78 11.15 -0.41
N SER A 81 5.01 12.43 -0.62
CA SER A 81 4.62 13.13 -1.85
C SER A 81 5.35 12.59 -3.08
N SER A 82 6.63 12.23 -2.94
CA SER A 82 7.42 11.60 -4.00
C SER A 82 6.86 10.23 -4.40
N LEU A 83 6.57 9.36 -3.42
CA LEU A 83 5.99 8.04 -3.66
C LEU A 83 4.57 8.13 -4.24
N ALA A 84 3.73 9.01 -3.70
CA ALA A 84 2.39 9.25 -4.22
C ALA A 84 2.44 9.80 -5.66
N SER A 85 3.34 10.74 -5.94
CA SER A 85 3.55 11.29 -7.29
C SER A 85 4.01 10.23 -8.28
N MET A 86 4.88 9.31 -7.86
CA MET A 86 5.32 8.16 -8.66
C MET A 86 4.13 7.26 -9.04
N ILE A 87 3.18 7.03 -8.12
CA ILE A 87 1.96 6.25 -8.36
C ILE A 87 0.99 7.00 -9.28
N THR A 88 0.75 8.29 -9.05
CA THR A 88 -0.24 9.06 -9.81
C THR A 88 0.21 9.44 -11.21
N SER A 89 1.53 9.62 -11.39
CA SER A 89 2.14 9.97 -12.68
C SER A 89 2.48 8.74 -13.52
N ASP A 90 2.20 7.54 -13.02
CA ASP A 90 2.52 6.30 -13.69
C ASP A 90 1.68 6.12 -14.97
N PRO A 91 2.30 5.96 -16.16
CA PRO A 91 1.56 5.89 -17.42
C PRO A 91 0.68 4.64 -17.52
N THR A 92 1.02 3.54 -16.85
CA THR A 92 0.25 2.30 -16.88
C THR A 92 -1.10 2.48 -16.18
N PHE A 93 -1.11 3.26 -15.09
CA PHE A 93 -2.31 3.57 -14.29
C PHE A 93 -2.92 4.97 -14.54
N ALA A 94 -2.36 5.74 -15.48
CA ALA A 94 -2.89 7.04 -15.89
C ALA A 94 -4.18 6.87 -16.73
N PRO A 95 -5.19 7.74 -16.57
CA PRO A 95 -6.41 7.71 -17.39
C PRO A 95 -6.10 7.93 -18.88
N ALA A 96 -6.90 7.33 -19.77
CA ALA A 96 -6.66 7.38 -21.21
C ALA A 96 -6.56 8.80 -21.78
N ARG A 97 -7.30 9.78 -21.24
CA ARG A 97 -7.23 11.19 -21.66
C ARG A 97 -5.84 11.79 -21.50
N GLN A 98 -5.12 11.50 -20.41
CA GLN A 98 -3.76 11.99 -20.17
C GLN A 98 -2.72 11.28 -21.05
N ARG A 99 -2.95 10.00 -21.37
CA ARG A 99 -2.11 9.25 -22.33
C ARG A 99 -2.26 9.77 -23.75
N ARG A 100 -3.47 10.10 -24.21
CA ARG A 100 -3.69 10.62 -25.57
C ARG A 100 -2.88 11.89 -25.87
N PHE A 101 -2.73 12.80 -24.91
CA PHE A 101 -1.86 13.97 -25.06
C PHE A 101 -0.36 13.61 -25.12
N ALA A 102 0.09 12.60 -24.38
CA ALA A 102 1.47 12.11 -24.43
C ALA A 102 1.76 11.19 -25.64
N GLN A 103 0.72 10.55 -26.19
CA GLN A 103 0.79 9.52 -27.22
C GLN A 103 0.59 10.08 -28.63
N ALA A 104 -0.05 11.25 -28.78
CA ALA A 104 -0.03 12.04 -30.02
C ALA A 104 1.40 12.46 -30.46
N GLN A 105 2.40 12.34 -29.58
CA GLN A 105 3.82 12.53 -29.90
C GLN A 105 4.56 11.22 -30.23
N ARG A 106 3.91 10.05 -30.15
CA ARG A 106 4.50 8.70 -30.35
C ARG A 106 3.67 7.85 -31.32
N GLU A 107 3.09 8.48 -32.33
CA GLU A 107 1.96 7.99 -33.11
C GLU A 107 2.22 6.86 -34.14
N THR A 108 3.35 6.13 -34.10
CA THR A 108 3.66 5.13 -35.15
C THR A 108 4.06 3.73 -34.67
N ALA A 109 3.67 3.34 -33.46
CA ALA A 109 3.78 1.94 -33.05
C ALA A 109 2.69 1.58 -32.04
N LEU A 110 2.21 0.35 -32.08
CA LEU A 110 1.27 -0.27 -31.13
C LEU A 110 -0.21 -0.05 -31.46
N VAL A 111 -0.57 -0.53 -32.65
CA VAL A 111 -1.78 -1.31 -32.90
C VAL A 111 -2.26 -2.00 -31.62
N GLU A 112 -3.51 -1.70 -31.24
CA GLU A 112 -4.37 -2.41 -30.28
C GLU A 112 -3.66 -3.41 -29.37
N THR A 113 -3.14 -2.93 -28.23
CA THR A 113 -2.68 -3.81 -27.17
C THR A 113 -3.91 -4.52 -26.60
N THR A 114 -4.06 -5.80 -26.93
CA THR A 114 -4.60 -6.78 -25.99
C THR A 114 -4.02 -6.44 -24.63
N SER A 115 -4.86 -5.92 -23.75
CA SER A 115 -4.47 -5.33 -22.47
C SER A 115 -4.04 -6.47 -21.54
N ASP A 116 -2.82 -6.97 -21.70
CA ASP A 116 -2.33 -8.09 -20.90
C ASP A 116 -2.16 -7.63 -19.44
N TYR A 117 -2.88 -8.32 -18.55
CA TYR A 117 -2.79 -8.12 -17.11
C TYR A 117 -1.35 -8.23 -16.60
N ALA A 118 -0.49 -9.01 -17.27
CA ALA A 118 0.92 -9.17 -16.91
C ALA A 118 1.67 -7.83 -16.80
N VAL A 119 1.38 -6.86 -17.68
CA VAL A 119 2.03 -5.54 -17.66
C VAL A 119 1.63 -4.76 -16.41
N PHE A 120 0.33 -4.77 -16.06
CA PHE A 120 -0.16 -4.13 -14.85
C PHE A 120 0.42 -4.78 -13.60
N ARG A 121 0.46 -6.11 -13.57
CA ARG A 121 1.02 -6.89 -12.45
C ARG A 121 2.49 -6.58 -12.24
N GLN A 122 3.31 -6.62 -13.30
CA GLN A 122 4.73 -6.32 -13.21
C GLN A 122 4.97 -4.89 -12.72
N ARG A 123 4.19 -3.92 -13.23
CA ARG A 123 4.33 -2.54 -12.81
C ARG A 123 3.90 -2.31 -11.36
N TYR A 124 2.83 -2.98 -10.92
CA TYR A 124 2.38 -2.94 -9.54
C TYR A 124 3.50 -3.42 -8.59
N LEU A 125 4.09 -4.58 -8.87
CA LEU A 125 5.20 -5.13 -8.07
C LEU A 125 6.41 -4.18 -8.01
N SER A 126 6.75 -3.53 -9.12
CA SER A 126 7.80 -2.51 -9.15
C SER A 126 7.49 -1.33 -8.23
N LEU A 127 6.25 -0.84 -8.21
CA LEU A 127 5.83 0.24 -7.32
C LEU A 127 5.83 -0.21 -5.85
N GLN A 128 5.43 -1.45 -5.54
CA GLN A 128 5.53 -2.01 -4.20
C GLN A 128 6.97 -2.01 -3.68
N GLN A 129 7.93 -2.42 -4.51
CA GLN A 129 9.35 -2.40 -4.14
C GLN A 129 9.86 -0.97 -3.90
N SER A 130 9.45 -0.01 -4.74
CA SER A 130 9.80 1.40 -4.56
C SER A 130 9.23 1.96 -3.25
N MET A 131 7.97 1.66 -2.93
CA MET A 131 7.35 2.03 -1.66
C MET A 131 8.07 1.39 -0.46
N GLU A 132 8.33 0.08 -0.50
CA GLU A 132 9.04 -0.63 0.57
C GLU A 132 10.40 0.00 0.87
N THR A 133 11.18 0.25 -0.18
CA THR A 133 12.52 0.81 -0.06
C THR A 133 12.47 2.24 0.47
N GLY A 134 11.60 3.08 -0.09
CA GLY A 134 11.48 4.48 0.29
C GLY A 134 11.02 4.64 1.75
N VAL A 135 10.01 3.88 2.15
CA VAL A 135 9.48 3.91 3.52
C VAL A 135 10.47 3.31 4.51
N GLY A 136 11.11 2.18 4.19
CA GLY A 136 12.11 1.55 5.06
C GLY A 136 13.31 2.47 5.33
N ASN A 137 13.79 3.17 4.30
CA ASN A 137 14.87 4.16 4.43
C ASN A 137 14.46 5.33 5.35
N LEU A 138 13.27 5.90 5.14
CA LEU A 138 12.73 6.96 6.00
C LEU A 138 12.63 6.49 7.45
N ARG A 139 12.06 5.31 7.68
CA ARG A 139 11.88 4.74 9.01
C ARG A 139 13.22 4.51 9.72
N GLY A 140 14.22 3.97 9.03
CA GLY A 140 15.57 3.81 9.57
C GLY A 140 16.23 5.14 9.95
N HIS A 141 16.03 6.19 9.15
CA HIS A 141 16.49 7.54 9.46
C HIS A 141 15.80 8.10 10.71
N LEU A 142 14.46 8.04 10.77
CA LEU A 142 13.69 8.50 11.94
C LEU A 142 14.06 7.74 13.21
N ARG A 143 14.29 6.42 13.14
CA ARG A 143 14.80 5.62 14.28
C ARG A 143 16.14 6.14 14.79
N THR A 144 17.06 6.48 13.89
CA THR A 144 18.38 7.02 14.25
C THR A 144 18.25 8.35 14.99
N LEU A 145 17.39 9.24 14.49
CA LEU A 145 17.13 10.53 15.16
C LEU A 145 16.47 10.33 16.52
N LEU A 146 15.48 9.43 16.61
CA LEU A 146 14.76 9.14 17.84
C LEU A 146 15.70 8.57 18.91
N ALA A 147 16.60 7.67 18.52
CA ALA A 147 17.56 7.07 19.45
C ALA A 147 18.54 8.07 20.07
N ALA A 148 18.79 9.19 19.40
CA ALA A 148 19.67 10.26 19.90
C ALA A 148 18.98 11.24 20.87
N ARG A 149 17.66 11.14 21.09
CA ARG A 149 16.90 12.08 21.94
C ARG A 149 17.02 11.77 23.42
N THR A 150 16.52 10.62 23.86
CA THR A 150 16.51 10.20 25.26
C THR A 150 16.72 8.69 25.37
N PRO A 151 17.11 8.15 26.54
CA PRO A 151 17.19 6.70 26.74
C PRO A 151 15.85 5.97 26.53
N ALA A 152 14.72 6.63 26.78
CA ALA A 152 13.39 6.06 26.51
C ALA A 152 13.11 6.03 25.00
N SER A 153 13.45 7.09 24.28
CA SER A 153 13.35 7.18 22.81
C SER A 153 14.28 6.17 22.12
N ALA A 154 15.47 5.91 22.66
CA ALA A 154 16.37 4.85 22.19
C ALA A 154 15.75 3.46 22.32
N ARG A 155 15.12 3.14 23.46
CA ARG A 155 14.39 1.89 23.62
C ARG A 155 13.26 1.76 22.60
N LEU A 156 12.49 2.82 22.40
CA LEU A 156 11.41 2.83 21.40
C LEU A 156 11.93 2.58 19.98
N ALA A 157 13.07 3.20 19.60
CA ALA A 157 13.69 2.96 18.30
C ALA A 157 14.15 1.49 18.12
N VAL A 158 14.63 0.84 19.20
CA VAL A 158 15.00 -0.58 19.17
C VAL A 158 13.76 -1.49 19.09
N VAL A 159 12.69 -1.18 19.82
CA VAL A 159 11.41 -1.90 19.72
C VAL A 159 10.85 -1.81 18.29
N ASP A 160 10.86 -0.61 17.70
CA ASP A 160 10.42 -0.39 16.32
C ASP A 160 11.22 -1.24 15.32
N ALA A 161 12.56 -1.25 15.45
CA ALA A 161 13.44 -2.06 14.60
C ALA A 161 13.20 -3.58 14.78
N ALA A 162 12.93 -4.03 16.00
CA ALA A 162 12.60 -5.43 16.27
C ALA A 162 11.27 -5.82 15.61
N MET A 163 10.25 -4.96 15.72
CA MET A 163 8.94 -5.16 15.09
C MET A 163 9.02 -5.13 13.56
N GLU A 164 9.80 -4.22 12.98
CA GLU A 164 10.05 -4.15 11.53
C GLU A 164 10.61 -5.46 10.98
N ARG A 165 11.65 -5.97 11.63
CA ARG A 165 12.30 -7.22 11.22
C ARG A 165 11.36 -8.43 11.36
N ALA A 166 10.60 -8.49 12.45
CA ALA A 166 9.74 -9.62 12.73
C ALA A 166 8.51 -9.68 11.80
N LEU A 167 7.91 -8.53 11.51
CA LEU A 167 6.68 -8.46 10.71
C LEU A 167 6.91 -8.25 9.22
N GLY A 168 8.06 -7.71 8.83
CA GLY A 168 8.39 -7.36 7.43
C GLY A 168 8.22 -8.50 6.42
N PRO A 169 8.72 -9.73 6.68
CA PRO A 169 8.51 -10.85 5.77
C PRO A 169 7.03 -11.16 5.54
N ARG A 170 6.23 -11.14 6.61
CA ARG A 170 4.79 -11.41 6.54
C ARG A 170 4.05 -10.31 5.79
N GLU A 171 4.37 -9.04 6.07
CA GLU A 171 3.81 -7.90 5.36
C GLU A 171 4.06 -8.02 3.85
N ARG A 172 5.30 -8.32 3.44
CA ARG A 172 5.64 -8.57 2.03
C ARG A 172 4.81 -9.69 1.41
N THR A 173 4.68 -10.83 2.10
CA THR A 173 3.87 -11.96 1.60
C THR A 173 2.40 -11.57 1.43
N LEU A 174 1.82 -10.84 2.39
CA LEU A 174 0.42 -10.41 2.33
C LEU A 174 0.21 -9.41 1.19
N LEU A 175 1.09 -8.43 1.05
CA LEU A 175 0.98 -7.41 0.01
C LEU A 175 1.28 -7.96 -1.38
N ALA A 176 2.09 -9.01 -1.51
CA ALA A 176 2.33 -9.70 -2.78
C ALA A 176 1.08 -10.43 -3.32
N ALA A 177 0.05 -10.66 -2.50
CA ALA A 177 -1.23 -11.21 -2.95
C ALA A 177 -2.15 -10.17 -3.60
N VAL A 178 -1.89 -8.87 -3.40
CA VAL A 178 -2.76 -7.79 -3.91
C VAL A 178 -2.83 -7.77 -5.44
N PRO A 179 -1.71 -7.91 -6.20
CA PRO A 179 -1.79 -8.07 -7.65
C PRO A 179 -2.59 -9.29 -8.10
N GLU A 180 -2.63 -10.39 -7.35
CA GLU A 180 -3.45 -11.54 -7.76
C GLU A 180 -4.95 -11.20 -7.64
N LEU A 181 -5.35 -10.53 -6.56
CA LEU A 181 -6.73 -10.06 -6.36
C LEU A 181 -7.16 -9.07 -7.44
N LEU A 182 -6.27 -8.15 -7.82
CA LEU A 182 -6.52 -7.20 -8.91
C LEU A 182 -6.64 -7.89 -10.27
N GLY A 183 -5.99 -9.04 -10.47
CA GLY A 183 -6.15 -9.84 -11.69
C GLY A 183 -7.56 -10.41 -11.81
N GLY A 184 -8.10 -10.92 -10.71
CA GLY A 184 -9.51 -11.35 -10.67
C GLY A 184 -10.49 -10.20 -10.96
N HIS A 185 -10.21 -9.00 -10.46
CA HIS A 185 -11.00 -7.79 -10.75
C HIS A 185 -10.91 -7.36 -12.21
N PHE A 186 -9.71 -7.36 -12.76
CA PHE A 186 -9.45 -7.07 -14.18
C PHE A 186 -10.30 -7.95 -15.09
N GLU A 187 -10.27 -9.27 -14.87
CA GLU A 187 -11.06 -10.22 -15.67
C GLU A 187 -12.57 -10.07 -15.50
N ARG A 188 -13.04 -9.65 -14.31
CA ARG A 188 -14.47 -9.34 -14.10
C ARG A 188 -14.90 -8.13 -14.91
N LEU A 189 -14.14 -7.04 -14.86
CA LEU A 189 -14.44 -5.82 -15.63
C LEU A 189 -14.40 -6.08 -17.13
N HIS A 190 -13.41 -6.83 -17.60
CA HIS A 190 -13.27 -7.20 -19.01
C HIS A 190 -14.48 -8.02 -19.51
N ARG A 191 -14.91 -9.05 -18.75
CA ARG A 191 -16.10 -9.84 -19.09
C ARG A 191 -17.40 -9.03 -19.06
N ALA A 192 -17.55 -8.13 -18.10
CA ALA A 192 -18.74 -7.26 -18.02
C ALA A 192 -18.86 -6.33 -19.23
N ASP A 193 -17.73 -5.77 -19.68
CA ASP A 193 -17.67 -4.93 -20.88
C ASP A 193 -17.98 -5.72 -22.16
N GLN A 194 -17.43 -6.94 -22.31
CA GLN A 194 -17.77 -7.82 -23.43
C GLN A 194 -19.26 -8.16 -23.48
N ALA A 195 -19.86 -8.51 -22.33
CA ALA A 195 -21.29 -8.81 -22.25
C ALA A 195 -22.17 -7.60 -22.57
N ALA A 196 -21.79 -6.40 -22.11
CA ALA A 196 -22.50 -5.16 -22.42
C ALA A 196 -22.47 -4.84 -23.93
N ARG A 197 -21.33 -5.06 -24.59
CA ARG A 197 -21.21 -4.88 -26.05
C ARG A 197 -22.06 -5.87 -26.84
N ALA A 198 -22.00 -7.15 -26.49
CA ALA A 198 -22.81 -8.17 -27.14
C ALA A 198 -24.31 -7.88 -27.02
N ASN A 199 -24.76 -7.37 -25.87
CA ASN A 199 -26.16 -6.97 -25.66
C ASN A 199 -26.55 -5.74 -26.51
N ALA A 200 -25.67 -4.73 -26.61
CA ALA A 200 -25.93 -3.54 -27.43
C ALA A 200 -26.00 -3.87 -28.93
N GLU A 201 -25.12 -4.75 -29.41
CA GLU A 201 -25.15 -5.27 -30.79
C GLU A 201 -26.44 -6.04 -31.09
N ALA A 202 -26.90 -6.87 -30.15
CA ALA A 202 -28.16 -7.62 -30.29
C ALA A 202 -29.42 -6.73 -30.31
N GLN A 203 -29.36 -5.54 -29.68
CA GLN A 203 -30.47 -4.59 -29.63
C GLN A 203 -30.52 -3.65 -30.85
N GLY A 204 -29.60 -3.80 -31.81
CA GLY A 204 -29.55 -2.97 -33.00
C GLY A 204 -29.24 -1.50 -32.71
N GLU A 205 -28.79 -1.20 -31.49
CA GLU A 205 -28.31 0.12 -31.13
C GLU A 205 -27.00 0.33 -31.90
N THR A 206 -26.97 1.32 -32.79
CA THR A 206 -25.71 1.78 -33.37
C THR A 206 -24.87 2.30 -32.21
N VAL A 207 -23.98 1.45 -31.68
CA VAL A 207 -22.98 1.83 -30.70
C VAL A 207 -22.14 2.90 -31.39
N THR A 208 -22.53 4.16 -31.25
CA THR A 208 -21.69 5.30 -31.56
C THR A 208 -20.47 5.12 -30.70
N ALA A 209 -19.41 4.61 -31.32
CA ALA A 209 -18.17 4.11 -30.75
C ALA A 209 -17.80 4.82 -29.45
N THR A 210 -18.36 4.36 -28.32
CA THR A 210 -17.85 4.74 -27.01
C THR A 210 -16.66 3.82 -26.84
N PRO A 211 -15.44 4.36 -26.92
CA PRO A 211 -14.27 3.56 -27.21
C PRO A 211 -14.06 2.57 -26.08
N GLY A 212 -14.10 1.28 -26.39
CA GLY A 212 -13.05 0.27 -26.15
C GLY A 212 -12.46 0.05 -24.75
N GLY A 213 -12.37 1.08 -23.91
CA GLY A 213 -11.49 1.18 -22.76
C GLY A 213 -12.07 1.95 -21.58
N ALA A 214 -13.39 2.21 -21.53
CA ALA A 214 -14.03 2.75 -20.33
C ALA A 214 -13.83 1.83 -19.11
N TRP A 215 -14.04 0.52 -19.28
CA TRP A 215 -13.77 -0.50 -18.25
C TRP A 215 -12.30 -0.50 -17.79
N LEU A 216 -11.38 -0.28 -18.73
CA LEU A 216 -9.95 -0.28 -18.44
C LEU A 216 -9.52 0.98 -17.69
N ASP A 217 -10.18 2.11 -17.93
CA ASP A 217 -9.99 3.32 -17.12
C ASP A 217 -10.53 3.16 -15.69
N VAL A 218 -11.64 2.44 -15.51
CA VAL A 218 -12.13 2.02 -14.18
C VAL A 218 -11.08 1.16 -13.48
N PHE A 219 -10.58 0.11 -14.14
CA PHE A 219 -9.54 -0.76 -13.58
C PHE A 219 -8.29 0.04 -13.16
N ARG A 220 -7.80 0.95 -14.02
CA ARG A 220 -6.63 1.79 -13.72
C ARG A 220 -6.86 2.68 -12.51
N HIS A 221 -8.04 3.27 -12.40
CA HIS A 221 -8.42 4.07 -11.26
C HIS A 221 -8.44 3.24 -9.96
N ASP A 222 -9.03 2.04 -10.01
CA ASP A 222 -9.11 1.14 -8.87
C ASP A 222 -7.71 0.68 -8.42
N ALA A 223 -6.88 0.20 -9.35
CA ALA A 223 -5.52 -0.24 -9.06
C ALA A 223 -4.67 0.90 -8.45
N ARG A 224 -4.80 2.13 -8.97
CA ARG A 224 -4.13 3.31 -8.40
C ARG A 224 -4.63 3.63 -7.00
N SER A 225 -5.93 3.52 -6.75
CA SER A 225 -6.52 3.75 -5.43
C SER A 225 -6.02 2.72 -4.41
N VAL A 226 -5.89 1.46 -4.82
CA VAL A 226 -5.31 0.39 -4.00
C VAL A 226 -3.84 0.67 -3.70
N LEU A 227 -3.02 1.08 -4.69
CA LEU A 227 -1.62 1.46 -4.48
C LEU A 227 -1.46 2.61 -3.47
N LEU A 228 -2.30 3.65 -3.56
CA LEU A 228 -2.27 4.76 -2.62
C LEU A 228 -2.68 4.31 -1.20
N ALA A 229 -3.70 3.47 -1.08
CA ALA A 229 -4.09 2.93 0.22
C ALA A 229 -3.04 1.97 0.80
N GLU A 230 -2.31 1.25 -0.04
CA GLU A 230 -1.16 0.44 0.37
C GLU A 230 -0.01 1.33 0.88
N LEU A 231 0.30 2.42 0.17
CA LEU A 231 1.27 3.42 0.63
C LEU A 231 0.89 3.95 2.01
N ASP A 232 -0.37 4.30 2.23
CA ASP A 232 -0.85 4.82 3.51
C ASP A 232 -0.59 3.84 4.65
N VAL A 233 -0.89 2.54 4.46
CA VAL A 233 -0.65 1.49 5.46
C VAL A 233 0.85 1.34 5.74
N ARG A 234 1.68 1.24 4.70
CA ARG A 234 3.14 1.12 4.84
C ARG A 234 3.74 2.32 5.58
N PHE A 235 3.15 3.52 5.42
CA PHE A 235 3.68 4.75 6.00
C PHE A 235 3.36 4.93 7.50
N GLN A 236 2.39 4.20 8.05
CA GLN A 236 1.94 4.35 9.45
C GLN A 236 3.06 4.21 10.50
N PRO A 237 4.01 3.27 10.39
CA PRO A 237 5.12 3.18 11.36
C PRO A 237 6.02 4.42 11.34
N ALA A 238 6.26 5.00 10.16
CA ALA A 238 7.05 6.24 10.04
C ALA A 238 6.30 7.43 10.67
N GLU A 239 4.98 7.52 10.50
CA GLU A 239 4.15 8.53 11.19
C GLU A 239 4.20 8.36 12.71
N GLY A 240 4.20 7.12 13.21
CA GLY A 240 4.36 6.82 14.63
C GLY A 240 5.70 7.29 15.20
N LEU A 241 6.81 7.01 14.49
CA LEU A 241 8.13 7.50 14.89
C LEU A 241 8.23 9.02 14.85
N LEU A 242 7.64 9.66 13.85
CA LEU A 242 7.58 11.12 13.75
C LEU A 242 6.77 11.73 14.90
N ALA A 243 5.62 11.13 15.24
CA ALA A 243 4.84 11.54 16.40
C ALA A 243 5.63 11.39 17.71
N ALA A 244 6.38 10.30 17.87
CA ALA A 244 7.26 10.11 19.02
C ALA A 244 8.38 11.16 19.08
N LEU A 245 8.98 11.52 17.93
CA LEU A 245 9.98 12.59 17.83
C LEU A 245 9.43 13.97 18.20
N ARG A 246 8.15 14.24 17.92
CA ARG A 246 7.47 15.48 18.33
C ARG A 246 7.15 15.51 19.82
N ALA A 247 6.97 14.35 20.44
CA ALA A 247 6.63 14.20 21.85
C ALA A 247 7.86 14.07 22.77
N SER A 248 9.05 13.85 22.21
CA SER A 248 10.33 13.69 22.93
C SER A 248 11.10 14.99 23.06
#